data_AF-A0A4V1C155-F1
#
_entry.id   AF-A0A4V1C155-F1
#
_cell.length_a   1.000
_cell.length_b   1.000
_cell.length_c   1.000
_cell.angle_alpha   90.00
_cell.angle_beta   90.00
_cell.angle_gamma   90.00
#
_symmetry.space_group_name_H-M   'P 1'
#
loop_
_entity.id
_entity.type
_entity.pdbx_description
1 polymer ?
#
loop_
_entity_poly.entity_id
_entity_poly.type
_entity_poly.pdbx_seq_one_letter_code
_entity_poly.pdbx_strand_id
1 'polypeptide(L)'
;MRIYDLNGNLLYRNSNEINQEAIVDAIVEAGGVGNINIQIDFDYFSHKESIEGIKFIKNIGYDISKFNIYICDPAIGVELIKQGYDMYQLRGNTTENKEPVIARCDISIIKECLNQGLDMSKFNKENHFSFYGENSSRVNEISHFLENFQNTNCIDMGKLELFIDSGAFNSKTASDFDGYVPLYYFCDSHYGSKLSDKLLEKLLNVYDKIDIREDRIFDYDNERAKNFIFKRYIETSEDKNGAINHILELFDRNGYNIQSEEHSATLEVIKNHIKMEQNEIQEVFTHTAPKPSTRRRM
;
A
#
# COMPACT_ATOMS: atom_id res chain seq x y z
N MET A 1 -4.93 -6.43 32.91
CA MET A 1 -5.65 -5.14 32.85
C MET A 1 -5.37 -4.31 34.11
N ARG A 2 -5.16 -3.00 33.95
CA ARG A 2 -5.07 -2.02 35.02
C ARG A 2 -5.93 -0.82 34.67
N ILE A 3 -6.65 -0.27 35.65
CA ILE A 3 -7.43 0.96 35.51
C ILE A 3 -6.89 1.97 36.51
N TYR A 4 -6.63 3.17 36.00
CA TYR A 4 -6.17 4.30 36.79
C TYR A 4 -7.17 5.46 36.70
N ASP A 5 -7.25 6.30 37.72
CA ASP A 5 -7.87 7.62 37.59
C ASP A 5 -6.97 8.58 36.78
N LEU A 6 -7.45 9.79 36.49
CA LEU A 6 -6.65 10.82 35.79
C LEU A 6 -5.44 11.33 36.59
N ASN A 7 -5.39 11.11 37.90
CA ASN A 7 -4.25 11.48 38.75
C ASN A 7 -3.17 10.37 38.79
N GLY A 8 -3.43 9.22 38.15
CA GLY A 8 -2.54 8.07 38.14
C GLY A 8 -2.71 7.12 39.32
N ASN A 9 -3.74 7.29 40.15
CA ASN A 9 -4.06 6.35 41.22
C ASN A 9 -4.64 5.06 40.64
N LEU A 10 -4.15 3.91 41.09
CA LEU A 10 -4.62 2.60 40.64
C LEU A 10 -5.98 2.28 41.30
N LEU A 11 -7.02 2.11 40.49
CA LEU A 11 -8.38 1.77 40.94
C LEU A 11 -8.67 0.27 40.82
N TYR A 12 -8.12 -0.37 39.79
CA TYR A 12 -8.34 -1.79 39.55
C TYR A 12 -7.13 -2.45 38.90
N ARG A 13 -6.84 -3.70 39.29
CA ARG A 13 -5.83 -4.55 38.66
C ARG A 13 -6.29 -5.99 38.68
N ASN A 14 -6.37 -6.60 37.50
CA ASN A 14 -6.53 -8.04 37.36
C ASN A 14 -5.70 -8.53 36.17
N SER A 15 -4.97 -9.64 36.37
CA SER A 15 -4.12 -10.25 35.36
C SER A 15 -4.70 -11.54 34.78
N ASN A 16 -5.80 -12.05 35.36
CA ASN A 16 -6.30 -13.39 35.06
C ASN A 16 -7.65 -13.36 34.35
N GLU A 17 -8.46 -12.31 34.59
CA GLU A 17 -9.75 -12.15 33.94
C GLU A 17 -10.15 -10.67 33.73
N ILE A 18 -11.06 -10.43 32.80
CA ILE A 18 -11.73 -9.13 32.59
C ILE A 18 -13.04 -9.14 33.40
N ASN A 19 -12.90 -8.88 34.71
CA ASN A 19 -14.04 -8.85 35.63
C ASN A 19 -14.88 -7.58 35.45
N GLN A 20 -15.99 -7.69 34.71
CA GLN A 20 -16.82 -6.56 34.30
C GLN A 20 -17.41 -5.77 35.48
N GLU A 21 -17.86 -6.46 36.54
CA GLU A 21 -18.44 -5.80 37.72
C GLU A 21 -17.41 -4.92 38.43
N ALA A 22 -16.22 -5.47 38.71
CA ALA A 22 -15.13 -4.71 39.34
C ALA A 22 -14.63 -3.54 38.49
N ILE A 23 -14.71 -3.66 37.15
CA ILE A 23 -14.40 -2.56 36.23
C ILE A 23 -15.46 -1.45 36.34
N VAL A 24 -16.74 -1.80 36.42
CA VAL A 24 -17.82 -0.82 36.63
C VAL A 24 -17.65 -0.10 37.96
N ASP A 25 -17.32 -0.82 39.04
CA ASP A 25 -17.07 -0.21 40.34
C ASP A 25 -15.92 0.82 40.29
N ALA A 26 -14.81 0.47 39.63
CA ALA A 26 -13.69 1.39 39.43
C ALA A 26 -14.08 2.64 38.61
N ILE A 27 -14.95 2.48 37.61
CA ILE A 27 -15.47 3.61 36.83
C ILE A 27 -16.35 4.52 37.69
N VAL A 28 -17.19 3.94 38.54
CA VAL A 28 -18.06 4.70 39.47
C VAL A 28 -17.21 5.44 40.50
N GLU A 29 -16.19 4.80 41.07
CA GLU A 29 -15.24 5.43 42.00
C GLU A 29 -14.53 6.64 41.37
N ALA A 30 -14.14 6.54 40.09
CA ALA A 30 -13.54 7.65 39.35
C ALA A 30 -14.53 8.76 38.94
N GLY A 31 -15.84 8.56 39.15
CA GLY A 31 -16.87 9.51 38.73
C GLY A 31 -17.18 9.47 37.23
N GLY A 32 -16.94 8.35 36.55
CA GLY A 32 -17.34 8.11 35.15
C GLY A 32 -16.19 7.70 34.22
N VAL A 33 -16.56 7.17 33.05
CA VAL A 33 -15.62 6.59 32.06
C VAL A 33 -14.62 7.60 31.51
N GLY A 34 -14.98 8.89 31.47
CA GLY A 34 -14.09 9.97 31.04
C GLY A 34 -12.94 10.27 32.00
N ASN A 35 -13.01 9.75 33.24
CA ASN A 35 -12.05 10.03 34.30
C ASN A 35 -11.09 8.85 34.58
N ILE A 36 -11.06 7.86 33.68
CA ILE A 36 -10.19 6.70 33.82
C ILE A 36 -9.25 6.52 32.62
N ASN A 37 -8.15 5.83 32.86
CA ASN A 37 -7.27 5.29 31.84
C ASN A 37 -7.17 3.77 31.99
N ILE A 38 -7.46 3.05 30.91
CA ILE A 38 -7.37 1.58 30.87
C ILE A 38 -6.05 1.20 30.19
N GLN A 39 -5.20 0.49 30.92
CA GLN A 39 -4.05 -0.20 30.36
C GLN A 39 -4.34 -1.70 30.30
N ILE A 40 -4.39 -2.22 29.08
CA ILE A 40 -4.62 -3.62 28.83
C ILE A 40 -3.62 -4.12 27.80
N ASP A 41 -3.03 -5.26 28.09
CA ASP A 41 -2.32 -6.08 27.14
C ASP A 41 -3.23 -7.28 26.89
N PHE A 42 -3.85 -7.31 25.72
CA PHE A 42 -4.84 -8.32 25.37
C PHE A 42 -4.22 -9.70 25.14
N ASP A 43 -2.91 -9.78 24.92
CA ASP A 43 -2.22 -11.05 24.68
C ASP A 43 -1.99 -11.84 25.98
N TYR A 44 -2.22 -11.21 27.15
CA TYR A 44 -2.21 -11.91 28.45
C TYR A 44 -3.52 -12.62 28.80
N PHE A 45 -4.58 -12.44 28.00
CA PHE A 45 -5.87 -13.09 28.21
C PHE A 45 -6.12 -14.15 27.14
N SER A 46 -7.08 -15.05 27.40
CA SER A 46 -7.52 -15.96 26.33
C SER A 46 -8.13 -15.15 25.18
N HIS A 47 -7.98 -15.61 23.94
CA HIS A 47 -8.51 -14.91 22.76
C HIS A 47 -10.02 -14.59 22.88
N LYS A 48 -10.81 -15.53 23.43
CA LYS A 48 -12.24 -15.34 23.68
C LYS A 48 -12.47 -14.17 24.65
N GLU A 49 -11.72 -14.13 25.74
CA GLU A 49 -11.84 -13.10 26.76
C GLU A 49 -11.39 -11.74 26.27
N SER A 50 -10.34 -11.66 25.46
CA SER A 50 -9.92 -10.41 24.82
C SER A 50 -11.02 -9.83 23.93
N ILE A 51 -11.66 -10.65 23.11
CA ILE A 51 -12.79 -10.22 22.25
C ILE A 51 -13.99 -9.76 23.07
N GLU A 52 -14.40 -10.54 24.07
CA GLU A 52 -15.53 -10.17 24.94
C GLU A 52 -15.22 -8.88 25.74
N GLY A 53 -13.97 -8.73 26.18
CA GLY A 53 -13.45 -7.55 26.84
C GLY A 53 -13.49 -6.30 25.97
N ILE A 54 -13.06 -6.37 24.71
CA ILE A 54 -13.13 -5.23 23.77
C ILE A 54 -14.58 -4.77 23.61
N LYS A 55 -15.51 -5.71 23.39
CA LYS A 55 -16.95 -5.40 23.23
C LYS A 55 -17.52 -4.74 24.48
N PHE A 56 -17.18 -5.27 25.66
CA PHE A 56 -17.58 -4.69 26.93
C PHE A 56 -17.03 -3.27 27.10
N ILE A 57 -15.72 -3.06 26.89
CA ILE A 57 -15.05 -1.76 27.01
C ILE A 57 -15.67 -0.73 26.05
N LYS A 58 -16.00 -1.14 24.82
CA LYS A 58 -16.71 -0.29 23.86
C LYS A 58 -18.12 0.07 24.37
N ASN A 59 -18.86 -0.91 24.90
CA ASN A 59 -20.23 -0.72 25.37
C ASN A 59 -20.34 0.22 26.58
N ILE A 60 -19.34 0.26 27.45
CA ILE A 60 -19.29 1.23 28.56
C ILE A 60 -18.88 2.64 28.11
N GLY A 61 -18.68 2.85 26.80
CA GLY A 61 -18.36 4.15 26.21
C GLY A 61 -16.90 4.56 26.31
N TYR A 62 -15.98 3.63 26.62
CA TYR A 62 -14.56 3.92 26.59
C TYR A 62 -14.04 3.96 25.15
N ASP A 63 -13.13 4.90 24.88
CA ASP A 63 -12.48 5.01 23.57
C ASP A 63 -11.42 3.92 23.39
N ILE A 64 -11.79 2.87 22.65
CA ILE A 64 -10.92 1.73 22.36
C ILE A 64 -9.72 2.10 21.46
N SER A 65 -9.72 3.28 20.83
CA SER A 65 -8.59 3.79 20.03
C SER A 65 -7.38 4.13 20.89
N LYS A 66 -7.57 4.23 22.22
CA LYS A 66 -6.46 4.37 23.17
C LYS A 66 -5.61 3.10 23.32
N PHE A 67 -6.04 1.97 22.75
CA PHE A 67 -5.27 0.73 22.79
C PHE A 67 -4.23 0.65 21.66
N ASN A 68 -3.11 -0.03 21.93
CA ASN A 68 -2.05 -0.24 20.94
C ASN A 68 -2.42 -1.43 20.04
N ILE A 69 -3.08 -1.17 18.92
CA ILE A 69 -3.53 -2.21 17.98
C ILE A 69 -2.40 -2.94 17.23
N TYR A 70 -1.23 -2.32 17.07
CA TYR A 70 -0.13 -2.89 16.27
C TYR A 70 0.75 -3.89 17.05
N ILE A 71 0.55 -4.04 18.36
CA ILE A 71 1.31 -4.99 19.18
C ILE A 71 0.50 -6.22 19.60
N CYS A 72 -0.82 -6.23 19.39
CA CYS A 72 -1.65 -7.36 19.79
C CYS A 72 -1.67 -8.45 18.73
N ASP A 73 -2.12 -9.64 19.11
CA ASP A 73 -2.47 -10.70 18.16
C ASP A 73 -3.36 -10.15 17.02
N PRO A 74 -3.11 -10.51 15.75
CA PRO A 74 -3.84 -9.94 14.62
C PRO A 74 -5.36 -10.13 14.68
N ALA A 75 -5.85 -11.24 15.24
CA ALA A 75 -7.28 -11.48 15.36
C ALA A 75 -7.94 -10.57 16.41
N ILE A 76 -7.21 -10.20 17.46
CA ILE A 76 -7.62 -9.19 18.44
C ILE A 76 -7.66 -7.81 17.77
N GLY A 77 -6.66 -7.47 16.96
CA GLY A 77 -6.63 -6.23 16.20
C GLY A 77 -7.78 -6.09 15.21
N VAL A 78 -8.12 -7.18 14.51
CA VAL A 78 -9.31 -7.24 13.63
C VAL A 78 -10.60 -6.96 14.41
N GLU A 79 -10.74 -7.49 15.63
CA GLU A 79 -11.89 -7.20 16.47
C GLU A 79 -11.93 -5.73 16.90
N LEU A 80 -10.79 -5.11 17.24
CA LEU A 80 -10.74 -3.67 17.53
C LEU A 80 -11.29 -2.84 16.37
N ILE A 81 -10.86 -3.11 15.13
CA ILE A 81 -11.38 -2.42 13.94
C ILE A 81 -12.90 -2.62 13.81
N LYS A 82 -13.40 -3.84 13.97
CA LYS A 82 -14.85 -4.14 13.91
C LYS A 82 -15.67 -3.41 14.96
N GLN A 83 -15.09 -3.13 16.14
CA GLN A 83 -15.74 -2.40 17.22
C GLN A 83 -15.58 -0.87 17.10
N GLY A 84 -15.02 -0.38 15.99
CA GLY A 84 -14.91 1.04 15.68
C GLY A 84 -13.68 1.72 16.29
N TYR A 85 -12.54 1.02 16.29
CA TYR A 85 -11.23 1.62 16.50
C TYR A 85 -10.95 2.66 15.42
N ASP A 86 -10.38 3.81 15.80
CA ASP A 86 -10.03 4.86 14.84
C ASP A 86 -8.84 4.46 13.96
N MET A 87 -9.14 3.94 12.77
CA MET A 87 -8.12 3.56 11.78
C MET A 87 -7.33 4.74 11.19
N TYR A 88 -7.72 5.99 11.46
CA TYR A 88 -7.01 7.19 11.01
C TYR A 88 -6.06 7.76 12.07
N GLN A 89 -5.94 7.09 13.22
CA GLN A 89 -5.06 7.50 14.28
C GLN A 89 -3.60 7.52 13.83
N LEU A 90 -2.91 8.60 14.18
CA LEU A 90 -1.49 8.80 13.96
C LEU A 90 -0.72 8.51 15.25
N ARG A 91 0.46 7.91 15.13
CA ARG A 91 1.39 7.64 16.21
C ARG A 91 2.38 8.79 16.33
N GLY A 92 2.50 9.34 17.54
CA GLY A 92 3.53 10.30 17.92
C GLY A 92 2.98 11.51 18.69
N ASN A 93 3.69 11.92 19.75
CA ASN A 93 3.32 13.06 20.60
C ASN A 93 4.13 14.32 20.25
N THR A 94 5.01 14.24 19.25
CA THR A 94 5.84 15.34 18.77
C THR A 94 5.57 15.56 17.28
N THR A 95 5.84 16.78 16.81
CA THR A 95 5.62 17.24 15.43
C THR A 95 6.36 16.44 14.35
N GLU A 96 7.23 15.49 14.71
CA GLU A 96 8.24 14.90 13.81
C GLU A 96 7.99 13.45 13.43
N ASN A 97 7.06 12.74 14.09
CA ASN A 97 6.67 11.40 13.68
C ASN A 97 5.15 11.32 13.74
N LYS A 98 4.51 11.28 12.57
CA LYS A 98 3.06 11.18 12.41
C LYS A 98 2.72 9.98 11.53
N GLU A 99 3.24 8.82 11.92
CA GLU A 99 3.03 7.58 11.20
C GLU A 99 1.62 7.03 11.50
N PRO A 100 0.83 6.63 10.49
CA PRO A 100 -0.45 5.97 10.71
C PRO A 100 -0.29 4.70 11.55
N VAL A 101 -1.04 4.60 12.65
CA VAL A 101 -0.96 3.45 13.56
C VAL A 101 -1.23 2.14 12.81
N ILE A 102 -2.22 2.16 11.91
CA ILE A 102 -2.61 0.98 11.12
C ILE A 102 -1.55 0.53 10.12
N ALA A 103 -0.59 1.39 9.73
CA ALA A 103 0.47 1.00 8.81
C ALA A 103 1.32 -0.12 9.43
N ARG A 104 1.53 -0.07 10.77
CA ARG A 104 2.26 -1.04 11.59
C ARG A 104 1.56 -2.35 11.86
N CYS A 105 0.30 -2.45 11.51
CA CYS A 105 -0.48 -3.64 11.79
C CYS A 105 -0.16 -4.78 10.82
N ASP A 106 -0.49 -6.00 11.27
CA ASP A 106 -0.52 -7.18 10.42
C ASP A 106 -1.48 -7.00 9.23
N ILE A 107 -1.19 -7.68 8.12
CA ILE A 107 -1.97 -7.61 6.89
C ILE A 107 -3.46 -7.95 7.09
N SER A 108 -3.80 -8.83 8.03
CA SER A 108 -5.18 -9.19 8.33
C SER A 108 -5.98 -8.03 8.93
N ILE A 109 -5.34 -7.18 9.74
CA ILE A 109 -5.94 -5.96 10.31
C ILE A 109 -6.13 -4.94 9.20
N ILE A 110 -5.10 -4.72 8.36
CA ILE A 110 -5.19 -3.79 7.21
C ILE A 110 -6.33 -4.21 6.27
N LYS A 111 -6.47 -5.52 6.02
CA LYS A 111 -7.57 -6.07 5.22
C LYS A 111 -8.93 -5.75 5.83
N GLU A 112 -9.07 -5.83 7.16
CA GLU A 112 -10.32 -5.43 7.82
C GLU A 112 -10.55 -3.92 7.72
N CYS A 113 -9.53 -3.06 7.87
CA CYS A 113 -9.67 -1.63 7.64
C CYS A 113 -10.20 -1.33 6.23
N LEU A 114 -9.65 -1.99 5.21
CA LEU A 114 -10.11 -1.87 3.82
C LEU A 114 -11.57 -2.33 3.66
N ASN A 115 -11.96 -3.44 4.29
CA ASN A 115 -13.35 -3.91 4.30
C ASN A 115 -14.31 -2.89 4.97
N GLN A 116 -13.83 -2.13 5.96
CA GLN A 116 -14.58 -1.07 6.64
C GLN A 116 -14.56 0.27 5.88
N GLY A 117 -13.96 0.31 4.69
CA GLY A 117 -13.93 1.50 3.85
C GLY A 117 -12.82 2.50 4.23
N LEU A 118 -11.63 2.00 4.59
CA LEU A 118 -10.43 2.82 4.77
C LEU A 118 -10.25 3.80 3.60
N ASP A 119 -10.32 5.10 3.90
CA ASP A 119 -10.14 6.18 2.94
C ASP A 119 -8.71 6.70 3.01
N MET A 120 -7.90 6.36 2.01
CA MET A 120 -6.49 6.78 1.94
C MET A 120 -6.32 8.30 1.87
N SER A 121 -7.32 9.05 1.39
CA SER A 121 -7.25 10.51 1.30
C SER A 121 -7.24 11.22 2.66
N LYS A 122 -7.50 10.48 3.75
CA LYS A 122 -7.38 10.97 5.13
C LYS A 122 -5.94 11.12 5.60
N PHE A 123 -5.00 10.52 4.88
CA PHE A 123 -3.57 10.65 5.13
C PHE A 123 -2.94 11.59 4.10
N ASN A 124 -1.86 12.25 4.48
CA ASN A 124 -1.09 13.10 3.58
C ASN A 124 0.28 12.47 3.26
N LYS A 125 1.01 13.05 2.30
CA LYS A 125 2.35 12.56 1.94
C LYS A 125 3.30 12.48 3.14
N GLU A 126 3.29 13.45 4.05
CA GLU A 126 4.15 13.40 5.24
C GLU A 126 3.83 12.22 6.16
N ASN A 127 2.56 11.80 6.25
CA ASN A 127 2.16 10.63 7.02
C ASN A 127 2.44 9.33 6.28
N HIS A 128 2.61 9.35 4.97
CA HIS A 128 2.96 8.17 4.21
C HIS A 128 4.44 7.84 4.34
N PHE A 129 5.34 8.81 4.55
CA PHE A 129 6.79 8.55 4.50
C PHE A 129 7.51 9.02 5.76
N SER A 130 8.47 8.23 6.24
CA SER A 130 9.35 8.67 7.34
C SER A 130 10.18 9.89 6.93
N PHE A 131 10.18 10.92 7.77
CA PHE A 131 11.15 12.01 7.70
C PHE A 131 12.21 11.81 8.81
N TYR A 132 13.40 11.34 8.47
CA TYR A 132 14.49 11.25 9.45
C TYR A 132 15.21 12.61 9.55
N GLY A 133 14.85 13.39 10.58
CA GLY A 133 15.55 14.61 10.94
C GLY A 133 17.02 14.36 11.37
N GLU A 134 17.87 15.37 11.12
CA GLU A 134 19.35 15.48 11.31
C GLU A 134 20.27 14.88 10.23
N ASN A 135 19.84 13.88 9.46
CA ASN A 135 20.54 13.46 8.24
C ASN A 135 19.61 13.63 7.03
N SER A 136 19.70 14.77 6.35
CA SER A 136 18.92 15.13 5.16
C SER A 136 19.12 14.20 3.94
N SER A 137 19.87 13.11 4.10
CA SER A 137 20.23 12.16 3.06
C SER A 137 19.38 10.90 3.05
N ARG A 138 18.41 10.73 3.96
CA ARG A 138 17.54 9.55 4.01
C ARG A 138 16.09 9.92 4.28
N VAL A 139 15.40 10.42 3.26
CA VAL A 139 13.93 10.36 3.22
C VAL A 139 13.56 8.91 2.90
N ASN A 140 12.61 8.32 3.64
CA ASN A 140 12.12 7.01 3.24
C ASN A 140 11.33 7.16 1.94
N GLU A 141 11.72 6.44 0.91
CA GLU A 141 11.10 6.53 -0.41
C GLU A 141 9.88 5.60 -0.54
N ILE A 142 9.60 4.79 0.50
CA ILE A 142 8.49 3.84 0.53
C ILE A 142 7.47 4.26 1.58
N SER A 143 6.20 4.20 1.19
CA SER A 143 5.08 4.50 2.07
C SER A 143 5.03 3.53 3.26
N HIS A 144 4.78 4.00 4.49
CA HIS A 144 4.58 3.20 5.70
C HIS A 144 3.54 2.09 5.51
N PHE A 145 2.51 2.33 4.70
CA PHE A 145 1.47 1.33 4.37
C PHE A 145 2.01 0.14 3.58
N LEU A 146 3.13 0.34 2.88
CA LEU A 146 3.81 -0.65 2.05
C LEU A 146 5.18 -1.03 2.63
N GLU A 147 5.60 -0.41 3.73
CA GLU A 147 6.89 -0.66 4.36
C GLU A 147 6.91 -2.05 4.99
N ASN A 148 8.01 -2.77 4.75
CA ASN A 148 8.30 -4.01 5.44
C ASN A 148 8.93 -3.69 6.81
N PHE A 149 8.27 -4.07 7.90
CA PHE A 149 8.78 -3.76 9.25
C PHE A 149 10.05 -4.49 9.67
N GLN A 150 10.40 -5.59 8.99
CA GLN A 150 11.66 -6.29 9.23
C GLN A 150 12.83 -5.63 8.49
N ASN A 151 12.55 -4.96 7.36
CA ASN A 151 13.52 -4.19 6.60
C ASN A 151 12.82 -2.97 5.97
N THR A 152 12.87 -1.84 6.68
CA THR A 152 12.12 -0.61 6.39
C THR A 152 12.43 0.03 5.04
N ASN A 153 13.48 -0.43 4.36
CA ASN A 153 13.79 0.01 3.00
C ASN A 153 13.11 -0.85 1.92
N CYS A 154 12.44 -1.94 2.29
CA CYS A 154 11.76 -2.87 1.36
C CYS A 154 10.25 -2.64 1.33
N ILE A 155 9.66 -2.92 0.16
CA ILE A 155 8.21 -3.05 -0.01
C ILE A 155 7.74 -4.40 0.56
N ASP A 156 6.72 -4.38 1.41
CA ASP A 156 5.91 -5.53 1.78
C ASP A 156 4.99 -5.90 0.60
N MET A 157 5.37 -6.96 -0.12
CA MET A 157 4.64 -7.42 -1.30
C MET A 157 3.20 -7.84 -1.00
N GLY A 158 2.95 -8.39 0.19
CA GLY A 158 1.62 -8.82 0.59
C GLY A 158 0.70 -7.63 0.77
N LYS A 159 1.18 -6.59 1.45
CA LYS A 159 0.43 -5.33 1.57
C LYS A 159 0.23 -4.68 0.20
N LEU A 160 1.28 -4.56 -0.62
CA LEU A 160 1.15 -4.00 -1.97
C LEU A 160 0.07 -4.70 -2.78
N GLU A 161 0.10 -6.03 -2.84
CA GLU A 161 -0.92 -6.80 -3.57
C GLU A 161 -2.32 -6.57 -2.98
N LEU A 162 -2.47 -6.54 -1.65
CA LEU A 162 -3.74 -6.26 -0.99
C LEU A 162 -4.29 -4.86 -1.33
N PHE A 163 -3.45 -3.83 -1.32
CA PHE A 163 -3.84 -2.46 -1.64
C PHE A 163 -4.27 -2.31 -3.10
N ILE A 164 -3.59 -2.98 -4.03
CA ILE A 164 -3.98 -3.03 -5.45
C ILE A 164 -5.30 -3.80 -5.61
N ASP A 165 -5.39 -5.02 -5.06
CA ASP A 165 -6.54 -5.91 -5.27
C ASP A 165 -7.83 -5.38 -4.59
N SER A 166 -7.69 -4.61 -3.50
CA SER A 166 -8.81 -3.91 -2.86
C SER A 166 -9.27 -2.65 -3.60
N GLY A 167 -8.47 -2.17 -4.57
CA GLY A 167 -8.70 -0.90 -5.26
C GLY A 167 -8.37 0.32 -4.42
N ALA A 168 -7.79 0.19 -3.23
CA ALA A 168 -7.30 1.33 -2.45
C ALA A 168 -6.09 2.00 -3.10
N PHE A 169 -5.30 1.24 -3.85
CA PHE A 169 -4.26 1.74 -4.73
C PHE A 169 -4.71 1.59 -6.18
N ASN A 170 -5.17 2.71 -6.75
CA ASN A 170 -5.68 2.83 -8.11
C ASN A 170 -5.16 4.13 -8.75
N SER A 171 -5.51 4.41 -10.01
CA SER A 171 -4.97 5.56 -10.73
C SER A 171 -5.26 6.93 -10.09
N LYS A 172 -6.30 7.03 -9.26
CA LYS A 172 -6.67 8.25 -8.53
C LYS A 172 -5.90 8.43 -7.23
N THR A 173 -5.42 7.34 -6.63
CA THR A 173 -4.75 7.33 -5.31
C THR A 173 -3.27 7.00 -5.40
N ALA A 174 -2.78 6.63 -6.59
CA ALA A 174 -1.39 6.21 -6.80
C ALA A 174 -0.38 7.26 -6.32
N SER A 175 -0.65 8.54 -6.58
CA SER A 175 0.21 9.65 -6.18
C SER A 175 0.39 9.80 -4.66
N ASP A 176 -0.53 9.24 -3.86
CA ASP A 176 -0.44 9.25 -2.39
C ASP A 176 0.63 8.27 -1.90
N PHE A 177 0.96 7.24 -2.70
CA PHE A 177 2.01 6.27 -2.43
C PHE A 177 3.35 6.62 -3.13
N ASP A 178 3.38 7.69 -3.90
CA ASP A 178 4.57 8.14 -4.61
C ASP A 178 5.45 9.06 -3.74
N GLY A 179 6.70 8.64 -3.56
CA GLY A 179 7.78 9.40 -2.93
C GLY A 179 8.38 10.43 -3.89
N TYR A 180 9.70 10.48 -4.01
CA TYR A 180 10.37 11.38 -4.97
C TYR A 180 10.15 10.97 -6.44
N VAL A 181 9.96 9.67 -6.68
CA VAL A 181 9.58 9.10 -7.98
C VAL A 181 8.43 8.11 -7.79
N PRO A 182 7.70 7.76 -8.87
CA PRO A 182 6.63 6.79 -8.79
C PRO A 182 7.07 5.46 -8.18
N LEU A 183 6.18 4.79 -7.43
CA LEU A 183 6.54 3.60 -6.65
C LEU A 183 7.20 2.48 -7.49
N TYR A 184 6.81 2.34 -8.76
CA TYR A 184 7.33 1.32 -9.67
C TYR A 184 8.84 1.43 -9.96
N TYR A 185 9.50 2.53 -9.57
CA TYR A 185 10.96 2.68 -9.60
C TYR A 185 11.68 2.13 -8.36
N PHE A 186 10.96 1.77 -7.29
CA PHE A 186 11.54 1.19 -6.08
C PHE A 186 11.41 -0.34 -6.04
N CYS A 187 10.75 -0.91 -7.05
CA CYS A 187 10.29 -2.29 -7.07
C CYS A 187 11.35 -3.36 -7.38
N ASP A 188 12.52 -2.95 -7.86
CA ASP A 188 13.62 -3.85 -8.23
C ASP A 188 14.99 -3.35 -7.70
N SER A 189 14.97 -2.27 -6.91
CA SER A 189 16.17 -1.62 -6.39
C SER A 189 16.90 -2.44 -5.32
N HIS A 190 18.16 -2.09 -5.02
CA HIS A 190 18.92 -2.63 -3.87
C HIS A 190 18.18 -2.49 -2.53
N TYR A 191 17.12 -1.68 -2.50
CA TYR A 191 16.30 -1.43 -1.33
C TYR A 191 15.08 -2.37 -1.27
N GLY A 192 14.66 -3.05 -2.35
CA GLY A 192 13.49 -3.92 -2.40
C GLY A 192 13.80 -5.41 -2.53
N SER A 193 12.89 -6.26 -2.06
CA SER A 193 12.81 -7.65 -2.54
C SER A 193 12.30 -7.63 -3.99
N LYS A 194 12.88 -8.46 -4.87
CA LYS A 194 12.50 -8.50 -6.29
C LYS A 194 11.03 -8.90 -6.44
N LEU A 195 10.18 -7.93 -6.78
CA LEU A 195 8.77 -8.17 -7.04
C LEU A 195 8.60 -9.28 -8.09
N SER A 196 7.55 -10.09 -7.94
CA SER A 196 7.17 -11.02 -8.99
C SER A 196 6.72 -10.24 -10.22
N ASP A 197 6.97 -10.76 -11.43
CA ASP A 197 6.55 -10.11 -12.68
C ASP A 197 5.04 -9.81 -12.69
N LYS A 198 4.24 -10.73 -12.12
CA LYS A 198 2.80 -10.58 -11.97
C LYS A 198 2.43 -9.36 -11.10
N LEU A 199 3.11 -9.18 -9.97
CA LEU A 199 2.81 -8.07 -9.06
C LEU A 199 3.36 -6.74 -9.58
N LEU A 200 4.51 -6.76 -10.27
CA LEU A 200 5.03 -5.57 -10.96
C LEU A 200 4.10 -5.11 -12.09
N GLU A 201 3.58 -6.04 -12.89
CA GLU A 201 2.59 -5.72 -13.94
C GLU A 201 1.29 -5.19 -13.34
N LYS A 202 0.80 -5.79 -12.24
CA LYS A 202 -0.33 -5.24 -11.47
C LYS A 202 -0.08 -3.80 -11.03
N LEU A 203 1.09 -3.51 -10.45
CA LEU A 203 1.44 -2.17 -9.99
C LEU A 203 1.49 -1.17 -11.15
N LEU A 204 2.13 -1.50 -12.26
CA LEU A 204 2.20 -0.59 -13.41
C LEU A 204 0.83 -0.33 -14.03
N ASN A 205 -0.08 -1.31 -13.99
CA ASN A 205 -1.45 -1.16 -14.46
C ASN A 205 -2.32 -0.27 -13.57
N VAL A 206 -1.91 0.00 -12.33
CA VAL A 206 -2.58 0.98 -11.48
C VAL A 206 -2.45 2.40 -12.04
N TYR A 207 -1.35 2.72 -12.71
CA TYR A 207 -1.12 4.04 -13.27
C TYR A 207 -1.79 4.16 -14.64
N ASP A 208 -2.62 5.20 -14.81
CA ASP A 208 -3.27 5.52 -16.09
C ASP A 208 -2.24 5.98 -17.14
N LYS A 209 -1.17 6.63 -16.68
CA LYS A 209 -0.07 7.10 -17.51
C LYS A 209 1.25 6.76 -16.84
N ILE A 210 2.20 6.25 -17.61
CA ILE A 210 3.59 6.09 -17.20
C ILE A 210 4.42 7.17 -17.87
N ASP A 211 5.35 7.74 -17.12
CA ASP A 211 6.41 8.60 -17.65
C ASP A 211 7.77 7.97 -17.32
N ILE A 212 8.70 8.08 -18.27
CA ILE A 212 10.07 7.59 -18.09
C ILE A 212 10.91 8.67 -17.40
N ARG A 213 11.44 8.33 -16.22
CA ARG A 213 12.55 9.05 -15.57
C ARG A 213 13.86 8.68 -16.24
N GLU A 214 14.27 9.49 -17.22
CA GLU A 214 15.50 9.28 -18.00
C GLU A 214 16.75 9.15 -17.09
N ASP A 215 16.75 9.87 -15.96
CA ASP A 215 17.82 9.89 -14.97
C ASP A 215 17.95 8.61 -14.13
N ARG A 216 16.97 7.69 -14.21
CA ARG A 216 16.91 6.47 -13.40
C ARG A 216 16.64 5.18 -14.16
N ILE A 217 16.09 5.27 -15.37
CA ILE A 217 15.63 4.09 -16.12
C ILE A 217 16.76 3.11 -16.48
N PHE A 218 18.01 3.60 -16.54
CA PHE A 218 19.21 2.81 -16.79
C PHE A 218 20.00 2.46 -15.51
N ASP A 219 19.48 2.80 -14.33
CA ASP A 219 20.08 2.34 -13.08
C ASP A 219 20.09 0.80 -13.07
N TYR A 220 21.19 0.21 -12.60
CA TYR A 220 21.35 -1.26 -12.52
C TYR A 220 20.18 -1.91 -11.76
N ASP A 221 19.73 -1.22 -10.73
CA ASP A 221 18.59 -1.48 -9.86
C ASP A 221 17.24 -1.59 -10.59
N ASN A 222 17.13 -1.01 -11.78
CA ASN A 222 15.88 -1.01 -12.55
C ASN A 222 15.92 -1.96 -13.74
N GLU A 223 16.96 -2.79 -13.89
CA GLU A 223 17.18 -3.52 -15.14
C GLU A 223 15.99 -4.40 -15.57
N ARG A 224 15.35 -5.11 -14.62
CA ARG A 224 14.17 -5.92 -14.93
C ARG A 224 12.89 -5.08 -14.97
N ALA A 225 12.69 -4.15 -14.03
CA ALA A 225 11.53 -3.24 -14.07
C ALA A 225 11.46 -2.37 -15.34
N LYS A 226 12.60 -2.01 -15.91
CA LYS A 226 12.77 -1.21 -17.13
C LYS A 226 11.92 -1.73 -18.29
N ASN A 227 11.89 -3.04 -18.53
CA ASN A 227 11.12 -3.61 -19.63
C ASN A 227 9.61 -3.44 -19.42
N PHE A 228 9.14 -3.60 -18.19
CA PHE A 228 7.74 -3.40 -17.85
C PHE A 228 7.36 -1.92 -17.94
N ILE A 229 8.24 -1.01 -17.48
CA ILE A 229 8.07 0.44 -17.60
C ILE A 229 7.98 0.85 -19.07
N PHE A 230 8.90 0.39 -19.92
CA PHE A 230 8.86 0.68 -21.36
C PHE A 230 7.62 0.10 -22.04
N LYS A 231 7.24 -1.14 -21.73
CA LYS A 231 6.00 -1.75 -22.22
C LYS A 231 4.81 -0.85 -21.86
N ARG A 232 4.64 -0.51 -20.59
CA ARG A 232 3.51 0.28 -20.10
C ARG A 232 3.54 1.73 -20.61
N TYR A 233 4.72 2.32 -20.76
CA TYR A 233 4.91 3.64 -21.36
C TYR A 233 4.39 3.69 -22.80
N ILE A 234 4.73 2.69 -23.63
CA ILE A 234 4.22 2.60 -25.00
C ILE A 234 2.69 2.38 -24.97
N GLU A 235 2.20 1.46 -24.14
CA GLU A 235 0.76 1.14 -24.05
C GLU A 235 -0.11 2.33 -23.63
N THR A 236 0.42 3.21 -22.76
CA THR A 236 -0.30 4.38 -22.25
C THR A 236 -0.05 5.66 -23.08
N SER A 237 0.85 5.62 -24.06
CA SER A 237 1.13 6.75 -24.95
C SER A 237 0.05 6.90 -26.03
N GLU A 238 -0.40 8.13 -26.25
CA GLU A 238 -1.24 8.47 -27.40
C GLU A 238 -0.48 8.33 -28.73
N ASP A 239 0.82 8.66 -28.73
CA ASP A 239 1.73 8.45 -29.87
C ASP A 239 2.70 7.31 -29.56
N LYS A 240 2.31 6.10 -29.95
CA LYS A 240 3.11 4.88 -29.74
C LYS A 240 4.43 4.91 -30.51
N ASN A 241 4.43 5.42 -31.74
CA ASN A 241 5.64 5.53 -32.56
C ASN A 241 6.61 6.56 -31.97
N GLY A 242 6.09 7.70 -31.52
CA GLY A 242 6.85 8.68 -30.76
C GLY A 242 7.46 8.09 -29.49
N ALA A 243 6.68 7.32 -28.71
CA ALA A 243 7.17 6.64 -27.51
C ALA A 243 8.28 5.62 -27.81
N ILE A 244 8.15 4.83 -28.88
CA ILE A 244 9.18 3.88 -29.33
C ILE A 244 10.45 4.63 -29.74
N ASN A 245 10.33 5.68 -30.55
CA ASN A 245 11.48 6.49 -30.98
C ASN A 245 12.19 7.13 -29.77
N HIS A 246 11.43 7.63 -28.80
CA HIS A 246 11.98 8.18 -27.57
C HIS A 246 12.79 7.13 -26.79
N ILE A 247 12.29 5.89 -26.68
CA ILE A 247 13.05 4.78 -26.06
C ILE A 247 14.34 4.51 -26.85
N LEU A 248 14.30 4.45 -28.18
CA LEU A 248 15.50 4.23 -29.00
C LEU A 248 16.54 5.34 -28.78
N GLU A 249 16.11 6.60 -28.82
CA GLU A 249 16.96 7.76 -28.55
C GLU A 249 17.56 7.74 -27.14
N LEU A 250 16.82 7.20 -26.15
CA LEU A 250 17.33 7.03 -24.79
C LEU A 250 18.51 6.05 -24.72
N PHE A 251 18.43 4.91 -25.42
CA PHE A 251 19.54 3.96 -25.49
C PHE A 251 20.75 4.59 -26.19
N ASP A 252 20.55 5.24 -27.34
CA ASP A 252 21.62 5.89 -28.10
C ASP A 252 22.32 6.99 -27.30
N ARG A 253 21.56 7.87 -26.63
CA ARG A 253 22.10 8.95 -25.79
C ARG A 253 22.94 8.44 -24.63
N ASN A 254 22.61 7.28 -24.07
CA ASN A 254 23.33 6.67 -22.96
C ASN A 254 24.45 5.71 -23.43
N GLY A 255 24.71 5.62 -24.73
CA GLY A 255 25.77 4.78 -25.30
C GLY A 255 25.48 3.29 -25.26
N TYR A 256 24.21 2.89 -25.06
CA TYR A 256 23.78 1.51 -25.06
C TYR A 256 23.34 1.07 -26.45
N ASN A 257 23.85 -0.07 -26.91
CA ASN A 257 23.39 -0.67 -28.16
C ASN A 257 22.14 -1.52 -27.91
N ILE A 258 20.95 -1.02 -28.21
CA ILE A 258 19.68 -1.75 -28.00
C ILE A 258 19.61 -3.09 -28.78
N GLN A 259 20.42 -3.27 -29.82
CA GLN A 259 20.49 -4.52 -30.58
C GLN A 259 21.37 -5.59 -29.91
N SER A 260 22.01 -5.28 -28.77
CA SER A 260 22.80 -6.24 -28.02
C SER A 260 21.92 -7.33 -27.39
N GLU A 261 22.52 -8.50 -27.13
CA GLU A 261 21.83 -9.61 -26.46
C GLU A 261 21.35 -9.22 -25.05
N GLU A 262 22.08 -8.35 -24.37
CA GLU A 262 21.76 -7.76 -23.05
C GLU A 262 20.44 -6.98 -23.06
N HIS A 263 19.96 -6.52 -24.22
CA HIS A 263 18.74 -5.73 -24.36
C HIS A 263 17.66 -6.44 -25.19
N SER A 264 17.83 -7.75 -25.43
CA SER A 264 16.91 -8.58 -26.20
C SER A 264 15.46 -8.53 -25.72
N ALA A 265 15.24 -8.51 -24.40
CA ALA A 265 13.90 -8.41 -23.81
C ALA A 265 13.24 -7.04 -24.08
N THR A 266 14.00 -5.93 -24.01
CA THR A 266 13.50 -4.60 -24.39
C THR A 266 13.16 -4.54 -25.88
N LEU A 267 14.05 -5.09 -26.71
CA LEU A 267 13.86 -5.17 -28.15
C LEU A 267 12.62 -6.01 -28.52
N GLU A 268 12.35 -7.07 -27.77
CA GLU A 268 11.15 -7.89 -27.93
C GLU A 268 9.87 -7.12 -27.61
N VAL A 269 9.83 -6.33 -26.53
CA VAL A 269 8.69 -5.45 -26.20
C VAL A 269 8.37 -4.50 -27.35
N ILE A 270 9.39 -3.84 -27.91
CA ILE A 270 9.25 -2.92 -29.05
C ILE A 270 8.73 -3.68 -30.28
N LYS A 271 9.36 -4.81 -30.64
CA LYS A 271 8.97 -5.62 -31.81
C LYS A 271 7.56 -6.17 -31.70
N ASN A 272 7.14 -6.61 -30.52
CA ASN A 272 5.80 -7.14 -30.29
C ASN A 272 4.74 -6.04 -30.46
N HIS A 273 5.00 -4.83 -29.97
CA HIS A 273 4.12 -3.68 -30.20
C HIS A 273 3.96 -3.36 -31.69
N ILE A 274 5.08 -3.27 -32.44
CA ILE A 274 5.05 -3.00 -33.89
C ILE A 274 4.24 -4.07 -34.64
N LYS A 275 4.38 -5.34 -34.27
CA LYS A 275 3.61 -6.45 -34.87
C LYS A 275 2.11 -6.37 -34.54
N MET A 276 1.76 -6.02 -33.30
CA MET A 276 0.36 -5.86 -32.89
C MET A 276 -0.32 -4.75 -33.70
N GLU A 277 0.31 -3.59 -33.89
CA GLU A 277 -0.24 -2.53 -34.73
C GLU A 277 -0.44 -2.98 -36.19
N GLN A 278 0.51 -3.71 -36.76
CA GLN A 278 0.39 -4.26 -38.12
C GLN A 278 -0.81 -5.21 -38.25
N ASN A 279 -1.08 -6.02 -37.22
CA ASN A 279 -2.22 -6.93 -37.20
C ASN A 279 -3.55 -6.19 -36.99
N GLU A 280 -3.62 -5.21 -36.08
CA GLU A 280 -4.81 -4.37 -35.86
C GLU A 280 -5.21 -3.61 -37.14
N ILE A 281 -4.22 -3.05 -37.85
CA ILE A 281 -4.44 -2.40 -39.15
C ILE A 281 -5.02 -3.40 -40.16
N GLN A 282 -4.45 -4.61 -40.26
CA GLN A 282 -4.97 -5.66 -41.15
C GLN A 282 -6.40 -6.11 -40.79
N GLU A 283 -6.75 -6.19 -39.50
CA GLU A 283 -8.12 -6.50 -39.05
C GLU A 283 -9.12 -5.41 -39.46
N VAL A 284 -8.78 -4.13 -39.33
CA VAL A 284 -9.64 -3.02 -39.77
C VAL A 284 -9.87 -3.05 -41.29
N PHE A 285 -8.84 -3.40 -42.08
CA PHE A 285 -8.97 -3.57 -43.53
C PHE A 285 -9.78 -4.80 -43.94
N THR A 286 -9.79 -5.86 -43.14
CA THR A 286 -10.59 -7.06 -43.42
C THR A 286 -12.06 -6.90 -43.00
N HIS A 287 -12.36 -6.12 -41.95
CA HIS A 287 -13.73 -5.84 -41.52
C HIS A 287 -14.44 -4.75 -42.33
N THR A 288 -13.71 -3.92 -43.07
CA THR A 288 -14.26 -2.91 -43.99
C THR A 288 -14.45 -3.43 -45.42
N ALA A 289 -14.02 -4.68 -45.71
CA ALA A 289 -14.28 -5.31 -46.99
C ALA A 289 -15.81 -5.54 -47.18
N PRO A 290 -16.41 -5.06 -48.28
CA PRO A 290 -17.85 -5.19 -48.49
C PRO A 290 -18.23 -6.68 -48.56
N LYS A 291 -19.29 -7.06 -47.82
CA LYS A 291 -19.81 -8.43 -47.85
C LYS A 291 -20.04 -8.86 -49.31
N PRO A 292 -19.54 -10.03 -49.74
CA PRO A 292 -19.74 -10.49 -51.10
C PRO A 292 -21.24 -10.61 -51.38
N SER A 293 -21.71 -9.83 -52.35
CA SER A 293 -23.11 -9.86 -52.82
C SER A 293 -23.45 -11.24 -53.34
N THR A 294 -24.27 -12.00 -52.61
CA THR A 294 -24.82 -13.27 -53.05
C THR A 294 -25.81 -13.02 -54.20
N ARG A 295 -25.32 -13.04 -55.44
CA ARG A 295 -26.17 -12.98 -56.64
C ARG A 295 -26.92 -14.31 -56.77
N ARG A 296 -28.20 -14.35 -56.36
CA ARG A 296 -29.12 -15.45 -56.67
C ARG A 296 -29.20 -15.61 -58.20
N ARG A 297 -28.80 -16.76 -58.72
CA ARG A 297 -29.14 -17.17 -60.09
C ARG A 297 -30.61 -17.60 -60.07
N MET A 298 -31.45 -16.91 -60.87
CA MET A 298 -32.71 -17.47 -61.36
C MET A 298 -32.41 -18.44 -62.50
#